data_AF-A0A135UN68-F1
#
_entry.id   AF-A0A135UN68-F1
#
_cell.length_a   1.000
_cell.length_b   1.000
_cell.length_c   1.000
_cell.angle_alpha   90.00
_cell.angle_beta   90.00
_cell.angle_gamma   90.00
#
_symmetry.space_group_name_H-M   'P 1'
#
loop_
_entity.id
_entity.type
_entity.pdbx_description
1 polymer ?
#
loop_
_entity_poly.entity_id
_entity_poly.type
_entity_poly.pdbx_seq_one_letter_code
_entity_poly.pdbx_strand_id
1 'polypeptide(L)'
;MPKQPTAEQWERHRPLITKLYTTKTLKHIKDELYNRHGFYATERMYKGRFKTWGIGKNKKRKPFEASLPGDIVPGLNLAAAPPRDISSSTSPIQPPTYFSPALTPGASPHDGHRVFDTRSTTYVDTPRSGTLPPTPATYGYSSPFEVNLKEVGMTPDMLCKEIVTLATLILSKLVPGRSPTVAWDDCTPTDDHLAIYRTLQKELKHESHLRGCLVNNPSVAVKSQMNDHVNELLKSFHPAVPIGILSSFNQSSDTVAIHELARCLVKSSMIILPRDHEFFQLARRVLQLLTDTLFSDFKAHMERICDDLQANVLKVLGRWSLVMIYLTFLLNAKKAKIEQQKDPKILNMALERYTHVQCSYSDDPKLIVQFGHFILGYCVLVASEAELATSVRDMAEQCYDRAEAYLLERESSPNSRYADIQDAKSHFGKACAVLADCRYAQAAQQADKMLRDEIHDSSRRLLLMSIGCHVDTDMATMAQFERQKKKLEGWCRDAEDLERQKQLDCIRDLILGNEQRPKDGPLLPRLKVLAGN
;
A
#
# COMPACT_ATOMS: atom_id res chain seq x y z
N MET A 1 -7.32 13.75 -46.05
CA MET A 1 -7.03 13.97 -44.61
C MET A 1 -6.26 15.28 -44.45
N PRO A 2 -6.58 16.13 -43.47
CA PRO A 2 -5.83 17.37 -43.24
C PRO A 2 -4.37 17.04 -42.89
N LYS A 3 -3.42 17.75 -43.51
CA LYS A 3 -1.97 17.55 -43.35
C LYS A 3 -1.55 17.98 -41.93
N GLN A 4 -0.83 17.12 -41.22
CA GLN A 4 -0.32 17.44 -39.88
C GLN A 4 0.77 18.52 -39.95
N PRO A 5 0.89 19.41 -38.95
CA PRO A 5 1.86 20.50 -39.01
C PRO A 5 3.28 20.04 -38.72
N THR A 6 4.24 20.53 -39.50
CA THR A 6 5.68 20.23 -39.33
C THR A 6 6.27 20.96 -38.14
N ALA A 7 7.44 20.51 -37.66
CA ALA A 7 8.14 21.11 -36.52
C ALA A 7 8.43 22.62 -36.73
N GLU A 8 8.77 23.02 -37.96
CA GLU A 8 9.01 24.42 -38.33
C GLU A 8 7.75 25.29 -38.22
N GLN A 9 6.58 24.74 -38.59
CA GLN A 9 5.30 25.45 -38.45
C GLN A 9 4.93 25.63 -36.97
N TRP A 10 5.23 24.65 -36.12
CA TRP A 10 5.04 24.77 -34.67
C TRP A 10 5.90 25.88 -34.07
N GLU A 11 7.16 26.00 -34.48
CA GLU A 11 8.05 27.04 -33.95
C GLU A 11 7.66 28.43 -34.46
N ARG A 12 7.23 28.54 -35.73
CA ARG A 12 6.72 29.80 -36.30
C ARG A 12 5.49 30.32 -35.55
N HIS A 13 4.58 29.44 -35.13
CA HIS A 13 3.36 29.82 -34.40
C HIS A 13 3.51 29.83 -32.87
N ARG A 14 4.66 29.39 -32.33
CA ARG A 14 4.90 29.28 -30.89
C ARG A 14 4.62 30.58 -30.11
N PRO A 15 5.06 31.79 -30.56
CA PRO A 15 4.79 33.02 -29.81
C PRO A 15 3.29 33.34 -29.71
N LEU A 16 2.57 33.14 -30.81
CA LEU A 16 1.13 33.38 -30.89
C LEU A 16 0.35 32.38 -30.02
N ILE A 17 0.68 31.08 -30.13
CA ILE A 17 0.06 30.02 -29.34
C ILE A 17 0.30 30.29 -27.84
N THR A 18 1.52 30.69 -27.46
CA THR A 18 1.87 31.01 -26.06
C THR A 18 1.04 32.18 -25.52
N LYS A 19 0.88 33.25 -26.31
CA LYS A 19 0.07 34.43 -25.95
C LYS A 19 -1.43 34.11 -25.86
N LEU A 20 -1.95 33.25 -26.72
CA LEU A 20 -3.35 32.85 -26.67
C LEU A 20 -3.61 31.87 -25.53
N TYR A 21 -2.65 31.01 -25.18
CA TYR A 21 -2.80 30.02 -24.10
C TYR A 21 -2.85 30.64 -22.71
N THR A 22 -2.25 31.81 -22.51
CA THR A 22 -2.36 32.54 -21.23
C THR A 22 -3.73 33.17 -21.02
N THR A 23 -4.46 33.50 -22.10
CA THR A 23 -5.71 34.29 -22.04
C THR A 23 -6.96 33.50 -22.43
N LYS A 24 -6.85 32.46 -23.25
CA LYS A 24 -7.98 31.73 -23.85
C LYS A 24 -7.92 30.22 -23.59
N THR A 25 -9.01 29.51 -23.91
CA THR A 25 -9.10 28.05 -23.78
C THR A 25 -8.52 27.34 -24.99
N LEU A 26 -8.13 26.07 -24.82
CA LEU A 26 -7.53 25.26 -25.89
C LEU A 26 -8.43 25.11 -27.12
N LYS A 27 -9.75 25.01 -26.90
CA LYS A 27 -10.76 24.97 -27.98
C LYS A 27 -10.70 26.24 -28.82
N HIS A 28 -10.68 27.40 -28.18
CA HIS A 28 -10.59 28.70 -28.86
C HIS A 28 -9.28 28.87 -29.63
N ILE A 29 -8.16 28.41 -29.07
CA ILE A 29 -6.85 28.46 -29.72
C ILE A 29 -6.85 27.64 -31.01
N LYS A 30 -7.44 26.43 -30.96
CA LYS A 30 -7.57 25.55 -32.13
C LYS A 30 -8.40 26.22 -33.22
N ASP A 31 -9.54 26.80 -32.85
CA ASP A 31 -10.45 27.44 -33.80
C ASP A 31 -9.81 28.71 -34.41
N GLU A 32 -9.07 29.48 -33.62
CA GLU A 32 -8.37 30.69 -34.08
C GLU A 32 -7.20 30.37 -35.02
N LEU A 33 -6.40 29.34 -34.71
CA LEU A 33 -5.30 28.88 -35.56
C LEU A 33 -5.78 28.19 -36.84
N TYR A 34 -6.89 27.47 -36.78
CA TYR A 34 -7.52 26.88 -37.95
C TYR A 34 -8.08 27.97 -38.88
N ASN A 35 -8.90 28.88 -38.35
CA ASN A 35 -9.60 29.88 -39.16
C ASN A 35 -8.69 30.99 -39.72
N ARG A 36 -7.67 31.43 -38.96
CA ARG A 36 -6.81 32.55 -39.38
C ARG A 36 -5.48 32.14 -40.02
N HIS A 37 -5.00 30.94 -39.71
CA HIS A 37 -3.66 30.50 -40.13
C HIS A 37 -3.69 29.16 -40.88
N GLY A 38 -4.87 28.57 -41.11
CA GLY A 38 -4.99 27.26 -41.76
C GLY A 38 -4.29 26.13 -40.99
N PHE A 39 -4.01 26.33 -39.71
CA PHE A 39 -3.16 25.45 -38.92
C PHE A 39 -4.02 24.39 -38.25
N TYR A 40 -3.93 23.16 -38.76
CA TYR A 40 -4.71 22.03 -38.25
C TYR A 40 -3.88 21.14 -37.32
N ALA A 41 -4.19 21.14 -36.03
CA ALA A 41 -3.58 20.24 -35.05
C ALA A 41 -4.60 19.67 -34.08
N THR A 42 -4.35 18.44 -33.61
CA THR A 42 -5.19 17.79 -32.60
C THR A 42 -4.87 18.32 -31.21
N GLU A 43 -5.83 18.23 -30.28
CA GLU A 43 -5.61 18.66 -28.88
C GLU A 43 -4.43 17.93 -28.21
N ARG A 44 -4.22 16.65 -28.56
CA ARG A 44 -3.09 15.86 -28.06
C ARG A 44 -1.76 16.48 -28.49
N MET A 45 -1.65 16.99 -29.72
CA MET A 45 -0.43 17.64 -30.22
C MET A 45 -0.16 18.95 -29.50
N TYR A 46 -1.17 19.79 -29.28
CA TYR A 46 -1.02 21.01 -28.50
C TYR A 46 -0.58 20.74 -27.06
N LYS A 47 -1.23 19.77 -26.37
CA LYS A 47 -0.85 19.38 -25.00
C LYS A 47 0.60 18.87 -24.94
N GLY A 48 1.03 18.08 -25.92
CA GLY A 48 2.42 17.65 -26.07
C GLY A 48 3.38 18.84 -26.19
N ARG A 49 3.06 19.81 -27.06
CA ARG A 49 3.88 21.01 -27.28
C ARG A 49 3.91 21.93 -26.06
N PHE A 50 2.82 22.10 -25.33
CA PHE A 50 2.83 22.87 -24.07
C PHE A 50 3.74 22.26 -23.02
N LYS A 51 3.77 20.92 -22.93
CA LYS A 51 4.71 20.20 -22.06
C LYS A 51 6.16 20.43 -22.49
N THR A 52 6.46 20.30 -23.79
CA THR A 52 7.80 20.55 -24.34
C THR A 52 8.25 22.00 -24.16
N TRP A 53 7.35 22.96 -24.31
CA TRP A 53 7.65 24.39 -24.17
C TRP A 53 7.61 24.90 -22.72
N GLY A 54 7.22 24.06 -21.75
CA GLY A 54 7.13 24.45 -20.34
C GLY A 54 6.10 25.53 -20.05
N ILE A 55 5.02 25.61 -20.84
CA ILE A 55 3.95 26.61 -20.72
C ILE A 55 2.82 26.02 -19.86
N GLY A 56 2.65 26.55 -18.65
CA GLY A 56 1.56 26.20 -17.73
C GLY A 56 0.70 27.42 -17.43
N LYS A 57 -0.61 27.23 -17.29
CA LYS A 57 -1.58 28.33 -17.07
C LYS A 57 -1.41 29.04 -15.71
N ASN A 58 -0.58 28.50 -14.82
CA ASN A 58 -0.31 29.05 -13.48
C ASN A 58 1.21 29.04 -13.18
N LYS A 59 1.94 30.08 -13.61
CA LYS A 59 3.27 30.37 -13.04
C LYS A 59 3.13 31.59 -12.12
N LYS A 60 3.14 31.35 -10.80
CA LYS A 60 3.45 32.39 -9.81
C LYS A 60 4.87 32.88 -10.11
N ARG A 61 5.04 34.20 -10.25
CA ARG A 61 6.36 34.83 -10.30
C ARG A 61 7.09 34.51 -8.99
N LYS A 62 8.26 33.87 -9.05
CA LYS A 62 9.21 33.86 -7.93
C LYS A 62 9.99 35.17 -7.99
N PRO A 63 10.10 35.94 -6.89
CA PRO A 63 11.15 36.94 -6.76
C PRO A 63 12.50 36.24 -6.62
N PHE A 64 13.50 36.84 -7.26
CA PHE A 64 14.90 36.48 -7.26
C PHE A 64 15.63 37.22 -6.12
N GLU A 65 16.90 36.84 -5.86
CA GLU A 65 17.90 37.45 -4.95
C GLU A 65 17.79 37.15 -3.43
N ALA A 66 18.87 36.95 -2.67
CA ALA A 66 20.32 36.95 -2.94
C ALA A 66 21.06 36.12 -1.88
N SER A 67 22.29 35.74 -2.22
CA SER A 67 23.22 34.89 -1.48
C SER A 67 24.12 35.64 -0.47
N LEU A 68 24.73 34.83 0.41
CA LEU A 68 26.01 34.99 1.14
C LEU A 68 25.97 35.61 2.57
N PRO A 69 27.03 35.45 3.40
CA PRO A 69 27.42 34.23 4.13
C PRO A 69 27.90 34.54 5.59
N GLY A 70 28.35 33.55 6.37
CA GLY A 70 29.28 33.79 7.48
C GLY A 70 29.03 33.04 8.80
N ASP A 71 29.80 31.97 8.97
CA ASP A 71 30.73 31.74 10.07
C ASP A 71 30.30 31.66 11.56
N ILE A 72 30.56 30.44 12.08
CA ILE A 72 31.49 30.08 13.16
C ILE A 72 31.06 30.12 14.65
N VAL A 73 30.84 28.89 15.17
CA VAL A 73 31.38 28.23 16.40
C VAL A 73 30.90 28.86 17.77
N PRO A 74 31.16 28.28 18.95
CA PRO A 74 30.16 27.54 19.73
C PRO A 74 30.21 27.87 21.25
N GLY A 75 29.44 27.12 22.06
CA GLY A 75 30.00 26.57 23.28
C GLY A 75 29.33 26.91 24.61
N LEU A 76 29.56 25.94 25.51
CA LEU A 76 29.49 25.93 26.98
C LEU A 76 28.09 25.66 27.55
N ASN A 77 27.81 24.44 28.01
CA ASN A 77 28.31 23.72 29.20
C ASN A 77 27.77 24.26 30.54
N LEU A 78 27.60 23.28 31.43
CA LEU A 78 27.31 23.28 32.87
C LEU A 78 25.82 23.13 33.22
N ALA A 79 25.43 22.31 34.20
CA ALA A 79 26.11 21.24 34.93
C ALA A 79 25.07 20.65 35.91
N ALA A 80 25.36 19.42 36.30
CA ALA A 80 25.16 18.88 37.65
C ALA A 80 23.72 18.62 38.18
N ALA A 81 23.49 17.32 38.39
CA ALA A 81 22.53 16.71 39.28
C ALA A 81 22.71 17.15 40.76
N PRO A 82 21.87 16.70 41.71
CA PRO A 82 22.15 15.41 42.38
C PRO A 82 20.83 14.67 42.80
N PRO A 83 20.82 13.67 43.71
CA PRO A 83 20.43 12.29 43.38
C PRO A 83 19.35 11.70 44.31
N ARG A 84 19.17 10.36 44.23
CA ARG A 84 18.57 9.43 45.22
C ARG A 84 17.04 9.24 45.08
N ASP A 85 16.43 8.06 45.23
CA ASP A 85 16.78 6.84 45.98
C ASP A 85 16.21 5.56 45.33
N ILE A 86 16.81 4.44 45.75
CA ILE A 86 16.51 3.04 45.45
C ILE A 86 15.25 2.60 46.22
N SER A 87 14.35 1.82 45.61
CA SER A 87 13.52 0.82 46.31
C SER A 87 12.92 -0.20 45.33
N SER A 88 13.07 -1.47 45.67
CA SER A 88 12.67 -2.67 44.95
C SER A 88 11.66 -3.49 45.77
N SER A 89 10.67 -4.09 45.10
CA SER A 89 9.84 -5.25 45.52
C SER A 89 8.96 -5.61 44.31
N THR A 90 8.93 -6.75 43.62
CA THR A 90 9.09 -8.20 43.87
C THR A 90 7.97 -8.90 44.64
N SER A 91 7.02 -9.42 43.85
CA SER A 91 6.25 -10.70 43.97
C SER A 91 5.04 -10.75 44.94
N PRO A 92 4.08 -11.71 44.82
CA PRO A 92 4.10 -12.97 44.04
C PRO A 92 2.80 -13.37 43.27
N ILE A 93 2.98 -14.47 42.52
CA ILE A 93 2.11 -15.36 41.74
C ILE A 93 0.99 -16.03 42.57
N GLN A 94 -0.20 -16.33 41.99
CA GLN A 94 -0.79 -17.69 41.88
C GLN A 94 -2.19 -17.78 41.17
N PRO A 95 -2.59 -18.98 40.68
CA PRO A 95 -3.58 -19.26 39.60
C PRO A 95 -4.93 -19.79 40.19
N PRO A 96 -5.83 -20.58 39.53
CA PRO A 96 -5.98 -21.09 38.14
C PRO A 96 -7.40 -20.79 37.57
N THR A 97 -7.86 -21.30 36.41
CA THR A 97 -8.67 -22.54 36.31
C THR A 97 -9.02 -22.86 34.84
N TYR A 98 -9.06 -24.16 34.54
CA TYR A 98 -9.43 -24.89 33.32
C TYR A 98 -10.76 -24.49 32.66
N PHE A 99 -10.89 -24.68 31.32
CA PHE A 99 -11.88 -25.58 30.69
C PHE A 99 -11.72 -25.62 29.15
N SER A 100 -11.73 -26.84 28.60
CA SER A 100 -12.02 -27.25 27.21
C SER A 100 -12.93 -28.49 27.29
N PRO A 101 -13.40 -29.08 26.18
CA PRO A 101 -14.25 -28.56 25.11
C PRO A 101 -15.49 -29.48 24.90
N ALA A 102 -16.47 -29.09 24.08
CA ALA A 102 -17.46 -30.05 23.55
C ALA A 102 -17.94 -29.66 22.15
N LEU A 103 -17.57 -30.50 21.18
CA LEU A 103 -18.14 -30.60 19.84
C LEU A 103 -19.34 -31.55 19.89
N THR A 104 -20.43 -31.21 19.20
CA THR A 104 -21.31 -32.21 18.57
C THR A 104 -21.90 -31.64 17.28
N PRO A 105 -22.03 -32.46 16.21
CA PRO A 105 -22.47 -32.03 14.89
C PRO A 105 -23.99 -32.22 14.69
N GLY A 106 -24.62 -31.30 13.96
CA GLY A 106 -25.99 -31.44 13.47
C GLY A 106 -26.02 -31.25 11.95
N ALA A 107 -26.18 -32.36 11.23
CA ALA A 107 -26.40 -32.39 9.80
C ALA A 107 -27.90 -32.28 9.48
N SER A 108 -28.29 -31.46 8.50
CA SER A 108 -29.24 -31.87 7.45
C SER A 108 -29.51 -30.78 6.39
N PRO A 109 -29.98 -31.18 5.20
CA PRO A 109 -29.81 -30.45 3.94
C PRO A 109 -31.07 -29.72 3.49
N HIS A 110 -30.93 -28.68 2.67
CA HIS A 110 -31.96 -28.39 1.66
C HIS A 110 -31.35 -27.91 0.35
N ASP A 111 -31.53 -28.80 -0.62
CA ASP A 111 -31.49 -28.63 -2.07
C ASP A 111 -32.68 -27.76 -2.53
N GLY A 112 -32.53 -27.02 -3.62
CA GLY A 112 -33.60 -26.16 -4.13
C GLY A 112 -33.19 -25.13 -5.18
N HIS A 113 -32.82 -25.62 -6.36
CA HIS A 113 -32.85 -24.90 -7.64
C HIS A 113 -33.92 -23.80 -7.75
N ARG A 114 -33.53 -22.58 -8.18
CA ARG A 114 -34.37 -21.78 -9.06
C ARG A 114 -33.58 -20.79 -9.92
N VAL A 115 -33.45 -21.17 -11.18
CA VAL A 115 -33.23 -20.32 -12.36
C VAL A 115 -34.46 -19.45 -12.56
N PHE A 116 -34.31 -18.14 -12.82
CA PHE A 116 -35.06 -17.44 -13.86
C PHE A 116 -34.47 -16.07 -14.21
N ASP A 117 -34.42 -15.85 -15.51
CA ASP A 117 -33.88 -14.75 -16.29
C ASP A 117 -34.68 -13.44 -16.24
N THR A 118 -33.95 -12.35 -16.46
CA THR A 118 -34.26 -11.13 -17.23
C THR A 118 -35.61 -10.40 -17.04
N ARG A 119 -35.55 -9.08 -16.78
CA ARG A 119 -35.85 -8.05 -17.81
C ARG A 119 -35.74 -6.61 -17.29
N SER A 120 -35.19 -5.78 -18.17
CA SER A 120 -35.20 -4.31 -18.17
C SER A 120 -36.59 -3.69 -18.10
N THR A 121 -36.70 -2.50 -17.49
CA THR A 121 -37.64 -1.45 -17.92
C THR A 121 -37.02 -0.05 -17.74
N THR A 122 -37.04 0.68 -18.84
CA THR A 122 -36.71 2.10 -19.05
C THR A 122 -37.95 2.99 -18.87
N TYR A 123 -37.68 4.30 -18.77
CA TYR A 123 -38.57 5.48 -19.02
C TYR A 123 -39.47 5.97 -17.87
N VAL A 124 -39.17 7.12 -17.23
CA VAL A 124 -39.50 8.54 -17.57
C VAL A 124 -40.84 8.97 -16.98
N ASP A 125 -40.83 9.94 -16.05
CA ASP A 125 -41.52 11.23 -16.25
C ASP A 125 -41.23 12.26 -15.16
N THR A 126 -41.21 13.52 -15.58
CA THR A 126 -41.07 14.74 -14.77
C THR A 126 -42.43 15.45 -14.75
N PRO A 127 -42.69 16.32 -13.75
CA PRO A 127 -43.26 17.62 -14.14
C PRO A 127 -42.56 18.82 -13.49
N ARG A 128 -42.49 19.89 -14.31
CA ARG A 128 -42.13 21.27 -13.99
C ARG A 128 -43.27 22.02 -13.29
N SER A 129 -42.92 22.84 -12.31
CA SER A 129 -43.36 24.26 -12.12
C SER A 129 -42.68 24.75 -10.82
N GLY A 130 -42.07 25.91 -10.68
CA GLY A 130 -42.03 27.11 -11.50
C GLY A 130 -42.16 28.32 -10.58
N THR A 131 -41.06 28.80 -9.98
CA THR A 131 -40.91 30.17 -9.43
C THR A 131 -39.44 30.42 -9.02
N LEU A 132 -38.86 31.52 -9.52
CA LEU A 132 -37.63 32.20 -9.07
C LEU A 132 -37.87 33.72 -9.23
N PRO A 133 -37.13 34.64 -8.58
CA PRO A 133 -36.31 34.55 -7.35
C PRO A 133 -36.61 35.73 -6.37
N PRO A 134 -35.79 35.94 -5.32
CA PRO A 134 -34.96 37.15 -5.36
C PRO A 134 -33.48 36.92 -5.00
N THR A 135 -32.66 37.83 -5.53
CA THR A 135 -31.18 37.93 -5.52
C THR A 135 -30.58 38.31 -4.16
N PRO A 136 -29.25 38.23 -3.96
CA PRO A 136 -28.63 37.66 -2.78
C PRO A 136 -28.12 38.71 -1.78
N ALA A 137 -28.21 38.38 -0.49
CA ALA A 137 -27.47 39.09 0.54
C ALA A 137 -25.98 38.75 0.45
N THR A 138 -25.17 39.79 0.36
CA THR A 138 -23.72 39.82 0.37
C THR A 138 -23.16 39.17 1.64
N TYR A 139 -22.83 37.87 1.59
CA TYR A 139 -21.97 37.25 2.58
C TYR A 139 -20.51 37.45 2.17
N GLY A 140 -19.74 38.04 3.08
CA GLY A 140 -18.34 38.36 2.89
C GLY A 140 -17.52 37.14 2.45
N TYR A 141 -16.69 37.36 1.44
CA TYR A 141 -15.61 36.45 1.06
C TYR A 141 -14.59 36.39 2.21
N SER A 142 -14.80 35.47 3.15
CA SER A 142 -13.73 35.02 4.03
C SER A 142 -12.78 34.13 3.23
N SER A 143 -11.50 34.50 3.23
CA SER A 143 -10.41 33.74 2.60
C SER A 143 -10.41 32.28 3.08
N PRO A 144 -10.39 31.27 2.17
CA PRO A 144 -10.42 29.86 2.56
C PRO A 144 -9.06 29.31 3.05
N PHE A 145 -8.10 30.17 3.41
CA PHE A 145 -6.70 29.79 3.63
C PHE A 145 -6.20 29.82 5.08
N GLU A 146 -7.03 30.16 6.07
CA GLU A 146 -6.67 30.02 7.48
C GLU A 146 -7.67 29.12 8.21
N VAL A 147 -7.41 27.82 8.16
CA VAL A 147 -8.14 26.83 8.96
C VAL A 147 -7.63 26.92 10.39
N ASN A 148 -8.45 27.48 11.28
CA ASN A 148 -8.18 27.52 12.70
C ASN A 148 -8.20 26.07 13.24
N LEU A 149 -7.00 25.48 13.42
CA LEU A 149 -6.81 24.09 13.88
C LEU A 149 -7.29 23.84 15.30
N LYS A 150 -7.66 24.88 16.06
CA LYS A 150 -8.14 24.77 17.44
C LYS A 150 -9.67 24.81 17.46
N GLU A 151 -10.30 23.67 17.19
CA GLU A 151 -11.63 23.40 17.76
C GLU A 151 -11.43 23.26 19.27
N VAL A 152 -11.71 24.34 20.00
CA VAL A 152 -11.50 24.43 21.45
C VAL A 152 -12.37 23.39 22.15
N GLY A 153 -11.74 22.41 22.80
CA GLY A 153 -12.41 21.47 23.71
C GLY A 153 -12.44 19.98 23.31
N MET A 154 -11.83 19.56 22.20
CA MET A 154 -11.72 18.12 21.91
C MET A 154 -10.62 17.46 22.73
N THR A 155 -10.98 16.42 23.48
CA THR A 155 -10.03 15.55 24.17
C THR A 155 -9.41 14.53 23.19
N PRO A 156 -8.19 14.01 23.45
CA PRO A 156 -7.60 12.95 22.64
C PRO A 156 -8.50 11.72 22.48
N ASP A 157 -9.28 11.37 23.51
CA ASP A 157 -10.23 10.26 23.47
C ASP A 157 -11.41 10.53 22.53
N MET A 158 -11.90 11.77 22.45
CA MET A 158 -12.92 12.15 21.47
C MET A 158 -12.36 12.07 20.05
N LEU A 159 -11.13 12.53 19.83
CA LEU A 159 -10.45 12.41 18.53
C LEU A 159 -10.31 10.95 18.11
N CYS A 160 -9.95 10.05 19.02
CA CYS A 160 -9.88 8.61 18.74
C CYS A 160 -11.23 8.07 18.25
N LYS A 161 -12.33 8.39 18.97
CA LYS A 161 -13.68 7.96 18.59
C LYS A 161 -14.11 8.50 17.23
N GLU A 162 -13.79 9.77 16.93
CA GLU A 162 -14.08 10.36 15.62
C GLU A 162 -13.27 9.70 14.50
N ILE A 163 -11.98 9.43 14.72
CA ILE A 163 -11.13 8.73 13.75
C ILE A 163 -11.71 7.34 13.44
N VAL A 164 -12.07 6.57 14.47
CA VAL A 164 -12.69 5.24 14.31
C VAL A 164 -14.01 5.35 13.55
N THR A 165 -14.85 6.32 13.89
CA THR A 165 -16.16 6.54 13.23
C THR A 165 -15.99 6.90 11.77
N LEU A 166 -15.10 7.84 11.43
CA LEU A 166 -14.83 8.25 10.05
C LEU A 166 -14.23 7.11 9.23
N ALA A 167 -13.27 6.38 9.77
CA ALA A 167 -12.68 5.22 9.10
C ALA A 167 -13.73 4.13 8.84
N THR A 168 -14.62 3.87 9.81
CA THR A 168 -15.72 2.90 9.67
C THR A 168 -16.73 3.36 8.62
N LEU A 169 -17.07 4.66 8.59
CA LEU A 169 -17.98 5.24 7.60
C LEU A 169 -17.40 5.13 6.18
N ILE A 170 -16.12 5.46 6.00
CA ILE A 170 -15.44 5.30 4.70
C ILE A 170 -15.43 3.82 4.30
N LEU A 171 -15.09 2.91 5.24
CA LEU A 171 -15.06 1.48 4.97
C LEU A 171 -16.42 0.93 4.53
N SER A 172 -17.52 1.43 5.10
CA SER A 172 -18.88 1.02 4.70
C SER A 172 -19.20 1.30 3.23
N LYS A 173 -18.51 2.27 2.60
CA LYS A 173 -18.63 2.56 1.17
C LYS A 173 -18.09 1.41 0.27
N LEU A 174 -17.34 0.45 0.81
CA LEU A 174 -16.89 -0.74 0.07
C LEU A 174 -18.03 -1.68 -0.32
N VAL A 175 -19.16 -1.62 0.39
CA VAL A 175 -20.27 -2.53 0.18
C VAL A 175 -21.55 -1.72 -0.05
N PRO A 176 -21.65 -1.00 -1.18
CA PRO A 176 -22.74 -0.07 -1.45
C PRO A 176 -24.10 -0.79 -1.48
N GLY A 177 -25.11 -0.18 -0.87
CA GLY A 177 -26.47 -0.72 -0.79
C GLY A 177 -26.76 -1.57 0.45
N ARG A 178 -25.79 -1.79 1.34
CA ARG A 178 -26.04 -2.48 2.63
C ARG A 178 -26.30 -1.49 3.75
N SER A 179 -27.38 -1.72 4.50
CA SER A 179 -27.71 -0.95 5.70
C SER A 179 -26.74 -1.30 6.85
N PRO A 180 -26.17 -0.32 7.57
CA PRO A 180 -25.25 -0.57 8.69
C PRO A 180 -25.89 -1.25 9.92
N THR A 181 -27.17 -1.61 9.87
CA THR A 181 -27.95 -2.09 11.02
C THR A 181 -28.38 -3.57 10.97
N VAL A 182 -28.13 -4.29 9.85
CA VAL A 182 -28.53 -5.71 9.72
C VAL A 182 -27.47 -6.62 10.36
N ALA A 183 -27.90 -7.62 11.15
CA ALA A 183 -27.02 -8.58 11.82
C ALA A 183 -26.24 -9.46 10.82
N TRP A 184 -24.98 -9.78 11.16
CA TRP A 184 -23.91 -10.14 10.22
C TRP A 184 -23.64 -11.65 10.05
N ASP A 185 -24.44 -12.52 10.67
CA ASP A 185 -24.06 -13.94 10.82
C ASP A 185 -24.21 -14.79 9.53
N ASP A 186 -25.01 -14.34 8.56
CA ASP A 186 -25.48 -15.21 7.45
C ASP A 186 -25.13 -14.76 6.02
N CYS A 187 -24.26 -13.79 5.82
CA CYS A 187 -23.91 -13.40 4.45
C CYS A 187 -22.75 -14.27 3.90
N THR A 188 -23.12 -15.23 3.04
CA THR A 188 -22.20 -15.84 2.06
C THR A 188 -21.47 -14.75 1.29
N PRO A 189 -20.17 -14.90 0.99
CA PRO A 189 -19.42 -13.90 0.24
C PRO A 189 -20.12 -13.68 -1.10
N THR A 190 -20.71 -12.50 -1.31
CA THR A 190 -21.16 -12.14 -2.66
C THR A 190 -19.94 -12.07 -3.56
N ASP A 191 -20.09 -12.38 -4.85
CA ASP A 191 -19.03 -12.30 -5.87
C ASP A 191 -18.29 -10.94 -5.87
N ASP A 192 -18.91 -9.90 -5.29
CA ASP A 192 -18.32 -8.58 -5.05
C ASP A 192 -17.04 -8.61 -4.19
N HIS A 193 -16.91 -9.54 -3.23
CA HIS A 193 -15.75 -9.56 -2.32
C HIS A 193 -14.45 -9.96 -3.03
N LEU A 194 -14.53 -10.80 -4.05
CA LEU A 194 -13.38 -11.14 -4.87
C LEU A 194 -12.98 -9.97 -5.77
N ALA A 195 -13.96 -9.27 -6.35
CA ALA A 195 -13.71 -8.05 -7.12
C ALA A 195 -13.07 -6.96 -6.25
N ILE A 196 -13.54 -6.78 -5.01
CA ILE A 196 -12.95 -5.85 -4.06
C ILE A 196 -11.54 -6.30 -3.68
N TYR A 197 -11.32 -7.60 -3.39
CA TYR A 197 -9.98 -8.11 -3.08
C TYR A 197 -8.98 -7.87 -4.22
N ARG A 198 -9.36 -8.17 -5.46
CA ARG A 198 -8.53 -7.90 -6.65
C ARG A 198 -8.28 -6.41 -6.86
N THR A 199 -9.31 -5.58 -6.61
CA THR A 199 -9.21 -4.11 -6.67
C THR A 199 -8.23 -3.61 -5.61
N LEU A 200 -8.30 -4.12 -4.38
CA LEU A 200 -7.36 -3.79 -3.32
C LEU A 200 -5.92 -4.12 -3.67
N GLN A 201 -5.66 -5.31 -4.22
CA GLN A 201 -4.30 -5.67 -4.63
C GLN A 201 -3.74 -4.69 -5.69
N LYS A 202 -4.59 -4.18 -6.58
CA LYS A 202 -4.19 -3.24 -7.63
C LYS A 202 -4.07 -1.80 -7.14
N GLU A 203 -5.01 -1.34 -6.33
CA GLU A 203 -5.16 0.05 -5.92
C GLU A 203 -4.35 0.38 -4.66
N LEU A 204 -4.14 -0.59 -3.77
CA LEU A 204 -3.27 -0.43 -2.60
C LEU A 204 -1.78 -0.53 -2.90
N LYS A 205 -1.36 -0.69 -4.16
CA LYS A 205 0.07 -0.70 -4.51
C LYS A 205 0.81 0.55 -4.01
N HIS A 206 0.15 1.71 -4.05
CA HIS A 206 0.73 2.97 -3.56
C HIS A 206 0.70 3.06 -2.04
N GLU A 207 -0.32 2.49 -1.38
CA GLU A 207 -0.34 2.32 0.08
C GLU A 207 0.82 1.44 0.52
N SER A 208 1.02 0.30 -0.13
CA SER A 208 2.07 -0.65 0.23
C SER A 208 3.47 -0.07 0.02
N HIS A 209 3.64 0.79 -1.00
CA HIS A 209 4.87 1.56 -1.16
C HIS A 209 5.07 2.57 -0.03
N LEU A 210 4.05 3.38 0.29
CA LEU A 210 4.09 4.33 1.41
C LEU A 210 4.38 3.64 2.74
N ARG A 211 3.73 2.50 3.00
CA ARG A 211 3.98 1.65 4.17
C ARG A 211 5.41 1.13 4.18
N GLY A 212 5.91 0.65 3.04
CA GLY A 212 7.29 0.20 2.90
C GLY A 212 8.29 1.31 3.28
N CYS A 213 8.05 2.54 2.82
CA CYS A 213 8.86 3.70 3.17
C CYS A 213 8.77 4.05 4.66
N LEU A 214 7.58 4.00 5.27
CA LEU A 214 7.38 4.41 6.67
C LEU A 214 7.79 3.35 7.71
N VAL A 215 7.63 2.08 7.37
CA VAL A 215 7.83 0.95 8.29
C VAL A 215 9.19 0.29 8.10
N ASN A 216 9.66 0.16 6.85
CA ASN A 216 10.86 -0.63 6.53
C ASN A 216 12.10 0.21 6.20
N ASN A 217 11.96 1.48 5.81
CA ASN A 217 13.11 2.32 5.45
C ASN A 217 12.84 3.83 5.70
N PRO A 218 12.98 4.30 6.95
CA PRO A 218 12.72 5.70 7.31
C PRO A 218 13.75 6.71 6.77
N SER A 219 14.59 6.34 5.78
CA SER A 219 15.65 7.23 5.29
C SER A 219 15.11 8.55 4.71
N VAL A 220 15.96 9.58 4.78
CA VAL A 220 15.71 10.98 4.39
C VAL A 220 15.22 11.12 2.93
N ALA A 221 15.55 10.19 2.04
CA ALA A 221 15.18 10.24 0.61
C ALA A 221 13.66 10.16 0.38
N VAL A 222 12.92 9.45 1.24
CA VAL A 222 11.45 9.29 1.16
C VAL A 222 10.73 10.64 1.30
N LYS A 223 11.29 11.57 2.09
CA LYS A 223 10.66 12.86 2.39
C LYS A 223 10.43 13.71 1.12
N SER A 224 11.34 13.61 0.14
CA SER A 224 11.27 14.40 -1.10
C SER A 224 10.15 13.95 -2.04
N GLN A 225 9.70 12.69 -1.95
CA GLN A 225 8.71 12.09 -2.87
C GLN A 225 7.39 11.70 -2.18
N MET A 226 7.30 11.86 -0.86
CA MET A 226 6.09 11.53 -0.07
C MET A 226 4.82 12.17 -0.66
N ASN A 227 4.92 13.45 -1.03
CA ASN A 227 3.80 14.18 -1.63
C ASN A 227 3.34 13.58 -2.96
N ASP A 228 4.26 13.12 -3.81
CA ASP A 228 3.90 12.49 -5.09
C ASP A 228 3.17 11.16 -4.84
N HIS A 229 3.68 10.34 -3.92
CA HIS A 229 3.05 9.06 -3.58
C HIS A 229 1.67 9.24 -2.93
N VAL A 230 1.51 10.22 -2.04
CA VAL A 230 0.21 10.58 -1.48
C VAL A 230 -0.74 11.06 -2.59
N ASN A 231 -0.26 11.88 -3.54
CA ASN A 231 -1.10 12.32 -4.65
C ASN A 231 -1.57 11.16 -5.53
N GLU A 232 -0.70 10.21 -5.87
CA GLU A 232 -1.09 9.02 -6.63
C GLU A 232 -2.05 8.10 -5.85
N LEU A 233 -1.83 7.93 -4.54
CA LEU A 233 -2.75 7.22 -3.66
C LEU A 233 -4.15 7.85 -3.69
N LEU A 234 -4.25 9.17 -3.57
CA LEU A 234 -5.54 9.85 -3.53
C LEU A 234 -6.20 9.96 -4.91
N LYS A 235 -5.45 9.91 -6.02
CA LYS A 235 -6.03 9.80 -7.37
C LYS A 235 -6.70 8.45 -7.61
N SER A 236 -6.19 7.40 -6.96
CA SER A 236 -6.71 6.03 -7.00
C SER A 236 -7.36 5.65 -5.66
N PHE A 237 -8.04 6.63 -5.05
CA PHE A 237 -8.59 6.46 -3.71
C PHE A 237 -9.56 5.28 -3.64
N HIS A 238 -9.23 4.35 -2.74
CA HIS A 238 -10.08 3.21 -2.43
C HIS A 238 -10.55 3.31 -0.97
N PRO A 239 -11.81 2.96 -0.63
CA PRO A 239 -12.32 3.15 0.73
C PRO A 239 -11.62 2.31 1.82
N ALA A 240 -10.75 1.36 1.46
CA ALA A 240 -9.91 0.64 2.41
C ALA A 240 -8.58 1.34 2.74
N VAL A 241 -8.18 2.36 1.96
CA VAL A 241 -6.94 3.13 2.15
C VAL A 241 -6.77 3.67 3.58
N PRO A 242 -7.81 4.20 4.27
CA PRO A 242 -7.66 4.69 5.63
C PRO A 242 -7.09 3.66 6.60
N ILE A 243 -7.50 2.40 6.48
CA ILE A 243 -7.06 1.32 7.38
C ILE A 243 -5.56 1.06 7.21
N GLY A 244 -5.06 1.00 5.97
CA GLY A 244 -3.64 0.84 5.69
C GLY A 244 -2.79 2.02 6.19
N ILE A 245 -3.29 3.26 6.04
CA ILE A 245 -2.64 4.46 6.56
C ILE A 245 -2.57 4.45 8.09
N LEU A 246 -3.69 4.18 8.78
CA LEU A 246 -3.74 4.12 10.24
C LEU A 246 -2.84 3.01 10.80
N SER A 247 -2.83 1.85 10.16
CA SER A 247 -1.88 0.78 10.46
C SER A 247 -0.42 1.23 10.29
N SER A 248 -0.10 1.98 9.22
CA SER A 248 1.25 2.51 8.98
C SER A 248 1.67 3.52 10.06
N PHE A 249 0.75 4.39 10.50
CA PHE A 249 1.00 5.29 11.63
C PHE A 249 1.25 4.54 12.93
N ASN A 250 0.51 3.45 13.18
CA ASN A 250 0.72 2.64 14.35
C ASN A 250 2.10 1.94 14.33
N GLN A 251 2.51 1.41 13.18
CA GLN A 251 3.76 0.64 13.03
C GLN A 251 5.05 1.49 12.97
N SER A 252 5.00 2.72 12.45
CA SER A 252 6.23 3.50 12.19
C SER A 252 6.86 4.07 13.46
N SER A 253 8.17 3.94 13.65
CA SER A 253 8.88 4.56 14.78
C SER A 253 9.38 5.99 14.50
N ASP A 254 9.25 6.48 13.26
CA ASP A 254 9.76 7.79 12.85
C ASP A 254 8.68 8.86 13.00
N THR A 255 8.75 9.60 14.10
CA THR A 255 7.83 10.71 14.40
C THR A 255 7.83 11.78 13.31
N VAL A 256 8.98 12.07 12.69
CA VAL A 256 9.11 13.11 11.66
C VAL A 256 8.41 12.67 10.37
N ALA A 257 8.60 11.42 9.98
CA ALA A 257 7.95 10.86 8.80
C ALA A 257 6.42 10.76 8.97
N ILE A 258 5.95 10.39 10.16
CA ILE A 258 4.51 10.36 10.48
C ILE A 258 3.89 11.76 10.38
N HIS A 259 4.54 12.79 10.94
CA HIS A 259 4.08 14.17 10.83
C HIS A 259 4.03 14.65 9.38
N GLU A 260 5.05 14.34 8.57
CA GLU A 260 5.06 14.71 7.16
C GLU A 260 3.95 14.02 6.38
N LEU A 261 3.73 12.71 6.60
CA LEU A 261 2.63 11.99 5.96
C LEU A 261 1.28 12.60 6.33
N ALA A 262 1.01 12.84 7.62
CA ALA A 262 -0.26 13.42 8.07
C ALA A 262 -0.50 14.81 7.42
N ARG A 263 0.53 15.65 7.34
CA ARG A 263 0.47 16.95 6.65
C ARG A 263 0.19 16.80 5.14
N CYS A 264 0.88 15.88 4.48
CA CYS A 264 0.66 15.59 3.05
C CYS A 264 -0.77 15.10 2.79
N LEU A 265 -1.31 14.24 3.65
CA LEU A 265 -2.68 13.71 3.51
C LEU A 265 -3.72 14.82 3.62
N VAL A 266 -3.61 15.71 4.62
CA VAL A 266 -4.52 16.85 4.76
C VAL A 266 -4.44 17.76 3.54
N LYS A 267 -3.23 18.16 3.15
CA LYS A 267 -3.03 19.08 2.00
C LYS A 267 -3.54 18.48 0.69
N SER A 268 -3.26 17.21 0.45
CA SER A 268 -3.56 16.56 -0.84
C SER A 268 -5.03 16.16 -0.93
N SER A 269 -5.67 15.76 0.17
CA SER A 269 -7.11 15.43 0.19
C SER A 269 -7.98 16.63 -0.16
N MET A 270 -7.64 17.83 0.31
CA MET A 270 -8.33 19.07 -0.08
C MET A 270 -8.29 19.34 -1.59
N ILE A 271 -7.21 18.94 -2.26
CA ILE A 271 -6.97 19.26 -3.68
C ILE A 271 -7.53 18.16 -4.59
N ILE A 272 -7.29 16.89 -4.23
CA ILE A 272 -7.50 15.74 -5.12
C ILE A 272 -8.85 15.07 -4.85
N LEU A 273 -9.32 15.05 -3.60
CA LEU A 273 -10.57 14.42 -3.19
C LEU A 273 -11.54 15.45 -2.57
N PRO A 274 -11.87 16.56 -3.27
CA PRO A 274 -12.70 17.62 -2.69
C PRO A 274 -14.13 17.17 -2.36
N ARG A 275 -14.56 16.00 -2.86
CA ARG A 275 -15.89 15.42 -2.62
C ARG A 275 -15.90 14.35 -1.51
N ASP A 276 -14.74 13.88 -1.07
CA ASP A 276 -14.66 12.93 0.05
C ASP A 276 -14.35 13.71 1.33
N HIS A 277 -15.41 14.29 1.90
CA HIS A 277 -15.30 15.11 3.10
C HIS A 277 -14.84 14.26 4.29
N GLU A 278 -15.24 12.98 4.33
CA GLU A 278 -14.92 12.06 5.41
C GLU A 278 -13.42 11.75 5.47
N PHE A 279 -12.78 11.51 4.33
CA PHE A 279 -11.33 11.27 4.31
C PHE A 279 -10.52 12.51 4.71
N PHE A 280 -10.91 13.69 4.23
CA PHE A 280 -10.27 14.94 4.64
C PHE A 280 -10.38 15.16 6.15
N GLN A 281 -11.57 14.94 6.72
CA GLN A 281 -11.77 15.05 8.16
C GLN A 281 -10.95 14.01 8.92
N LEU A 282 -10.88 12.77 8.45
CA LEU A 282 -10.04 11.73 9.04
C LEU A 282 -8.57 12.16 9.07
N ALA A 283 -8.03 12.64 7.96
CA ALA A 283 -6.64 13.11 7.88
C ALA A 283 -6.39 14.28 8.85
N ARG A 284 -7.35 15.21 8.96
CA ARG A 284 -7.29 16.35 9.88
C ARG A 284 -7.30 15.90 11.34
N ARG A 285 -8.19 14.97 11.72
CA ARG A 285 -8.27 14.45 13.09
C ARG A 285 -7.02 13.68 13.50
N VAL A 286 -6.42 12.91 12.59
CA VAL A 286 -5.13 12.26 12.84
C VAL A 286 -4.02 13.28 13.05
N LEU A 287 -3.93 14.32 12.20
CA LEU A 287 -2.93 15.38 12.36
C LEU A 287 -3.13 16.15 13.67
N GLN A 288 -4.38 16.42 14.05
CA GLN A 288 -4.72 17.05 15.32
C GLN A 288 -4.27 16.19 16.51
N LEU A 289 -4.65 14.91 16.53
CA LEU A 289 -4.25 13.97 17.59
C LEU A 289 -2.72 13.91 17.72
N LEU A 290 -2.00 13.87 16.60
CA LEU A 290 -0.55 13.84 16.56
C LEU A 290 0.10 15.14 17.09
N THR A 291 -0.56 16.29 16.90
CA THR A 291 -0.06 17.60 17.35
C THR A 291 -0.38 17.84 18.82
N ASP A 292 -1.51 17.33 19.30
CA ASP A 292 -2.04 17.58 20.65
C ASP A 292 -1.50 16.60 21.70
N THR A 293 -0.73 15.59 21.31
CA THR A 293 -0.22 14.54 22.20
C THR A 293 1.29 14.34 22.09
N LEU A 294 1.92 13.87 23.17
CA LEU A 294 3.29 13.38 23.10
C LEU A 294 3.33 12.12 22.22
N PHE A 295 4.47 11.83 21.60
CA PHE A 295 4.56 10.70 20.67
C PHE A 295 4.27 9.34 21.35
N SER A 296 4.64 9.17 22.63
CA SER A 296 4.27 7.98 23.42
C SER A 296 2.75 7.81 23.55
N ASP A 297 2.06 8.91 23.83
CA ASP A 297 0.62 8.92 24.05
C ASP A 297 -0.12 8.74 22.71
N PHE A 298 0.36 9.40 21.64
CA PHE A 298 -0.08 9.15 20.28
C PHE A 298 -0.01 7.67 19.92
N LYS A 299 1.06 6.98 20.30
CA LYS A 299 1.20 5.54 20.06
C LYS A 299 0.16 4.71 20.79
N ALA A 300 -0.09 4.98 22.07
CA ALA A 300 -1.13 4.31 22.84
C ALA A 300 -2.53 4.57 22.25
N HIS A 301 -2.80 5.80 21.81
CA HIS A 301 -4.04 6.14 21.13
C HIS A 301 -4.19 5.43 19.79
N MET A 302 -3.12 5.34 18.98
CA MET A 302 -3.13 4.63 17.70
C MET A 302 -3.33 3.12 17.86
N GLU A 303 -2.78 2.51 18.91
CA GLU A 303 -3.07 1.11 19.24
C GLU A 303 -4.55 0.90 19.52
N ARG A 304 -5.14 1.74 20.40
CA ARG A 304 -6.58 1.69 20.70
C ARG A 304 -7.45 1.89 19.46
N ILE A 305 -7.11 2.85 18.60
CA ILE A 305 -7.80 3.08 17.32
C ILE A 305 -7.75 1.83 16.44
N CYS A 306 -6.61 1.14 16.38
CA CYS A 306 -6.47 -0.07 15.58
C CYS A 306 -7.29 -1.24 16.14
N ASP A 307 -7.33 -1.40 17.46
CA ASP A 307 -8.13 -2.43 18.14
C ASP A 307 -9.63 -2.22 17.92
N ASP A 308 -10.11 -0.99 18.08
CA ASP A 308 -11.52 -0.62 17.83
C ASP A 308 -11.89 -0.85 16.36
N LEU A 309 -10.99 -0.49 15.43
CA LEU A 309 -11.20 -0.72 14.01
C LEU A 309 -11.19 -2.20 13.64
N GLN A 310 -10.40 -3.03 14.30
CA GLN A 310 -10.40 -4.47 14.04
C GLN A 310 -11.78 -5.08 14.29
N ALA A 311 -12.43 -4.70 15.39
CA ALA A 311 -13.79 -5.12 15.69
C ALA A 311 -14.79 -4.58 14.64
N ASN A 312 -14.64 -3.32 14.22
CA ASN A 312 -15.53 -2.71 13.23
C ASN A 312 -15.33 -3.28 11.82
N VAL A 313 -14.11 -3.64 11.41
CA VAL A 313 -13.83 -4.28 10.12
C VAL A 313 -14.58 -5.60 10.01
N LEU A 314 -14.55 -6.43 11.05
CA LEU A 314 -15.33 -7.66 11.09
C LEU A 314 -16.84 -7.37 11.00
N LYS A 315 -17.31 -6.36 11.74
CA LYS A 315 -18.70 -5.89 11.71
C LYS A 315 -19.10 -5.18 10.42
N VAL A 316 -18.20 -4.76 9.52
CA VAL A 316 -18.54 -4.02 8.29
C VAL A 316 -18.34 -4.87 7.05
N LEU A 317 -17.54 -5.93 7.13
CA LEU A 317 -17.24 -6.78 5.99
C LEU A 317 -17.73 -8.21 6.17
N GLY A 318 -18.01 -8.63 7.41
CA GLY A 318 -18.47 -9.98 7.73
C GLY A 318 -17.33 -11.01 7.78
N ARG A 319 -17.62 -12.14 8.42
CA ARG A 319 -16.65 -13.21 8.71
C ARG A 319 -16.10 -13.93 7.47
N TRP A 320 -16.81 -13.85 6.34
CA TRP A 320 -16.46 -14.55 5.10
C TRP A 320 -15.71 -13.68 4.08
N SER A 321 -15.53 -12.39 4.36
CA SER A 321 -14.86 -11.48 3.44
C SER A 321 -13.34 -11.72 3.39
N LEU A 322 -12.78 -11.94 2.20
CA LEU A 322 -11.32 -12.01 2.00
C LEU A 322 -10.64 -10.68 2.35
N VAL A 323 -11.35 -9.57 2.10
CA VAL A 323 -10.90 -8.20 2.42
C VAL A 323 -10.82 -8.00 3.93
N MET A 324 -11.74 -8.59 4.70
CA MET A 324 -11.74 -8.49 6.15
C MET A 324 -10.44 -9.03 6.72
N ILE A 325 -10.00 -10.23 6.31
CA ILE A 325 -8.73 -10.81 6.79
C ILE A 325 -7.56 -9.88 6.46
N TYR A 326 -7.55 -9.33 5.24
CA TYR A 326 -6.50 -8.42 4.83
C TYR A 326 -6.38 -7.21 5.76
N LEU A 327 -7.49 -6.55 6.02
CA LEU A 327 -7.53 -5.36 6.88
C LEU A 327 -7.25 -5.69 8.34
N THR A 328 -7.74 -6.82 8.84
CA THR A 328 -7.48 -7.27 10.21
C THR A 328 -6.00 -7.56 10.44
N PHE A 329 -5.31 -8.21 9.49
CA PHE A 329 -3.86 -8.41 9.60
C PHE A 329 -3.08 -7.09 9.55
N LEU A 330 -3.49 -6.13 8.74
CA LEU A 330 -2.85 -4.81 8.75
C LEU A 330 -2.99 -4.14 10.12
N LEU A 331 -4.17 -4.18 10.73
CA LEU A 331 -4.41 -3.57 12.04
C LEU A 331 -3.63 -4.29 13.15
N ASN A 332 -3.53 -5.62 13.10
CA ASN A 332 -2.80 -6.42 14.10
C ASN A 332 -1.27 -6.46 13.86
N ALA A 333 -0.75 -6.01 12.71
CA ALA A 333 0.66 -6.20 12.34
C ALA A 333 1.68 -5.71 13.38
N LYS A 334 1.41 -4.61 14.07
CA LYS A 334 2.30 -4.09 15.13
C LYS A 334 2.30 -4.99 16.36
N LYS A 335 1.11 -5.32 16.86
CA LYS A 335 0.92 -6.15 18.05
C LYS A 335 1.53 -7.54 17.83
N ALA A 336 1.20 -8.15 16.70
CA ALA A 336 1.83 -9.36 16.17
C ALA A 336 3.38 -9.31 16.20
N LYS A 337 3.98 -8.19 15.77
CA LYS A 337 5.44 -8.03 15.72
C LYS A 337 6.10 -7.80 17.09
N ILE A 338 5.45 -7.04 17.99
CA ILE A 338 5.99 -6.69 19.31
C ILE A 338 5.85 -7.86 20.28
N GLU A 339 4.67 -8.48 20.33
CA GLU A 339 4.37 -9.53 21.29
C GLU A 339 4.92 -10.89 20.83
N GLN A 340 5.32 -11.01 19.55
CA GLN A 340 5.62 -12.30 18.90
C GLN A 340 4.53 -13.35 19.16
N GLN A 341 3.31 -12.88 19.38
CA GLN A 341 2.19 -13.71 19.80
C GLN A 341 1.17 -13.74 18.68
N LYS A 342 0.88 -14.96 18.22
CA LYS A 342 -0.23 -15.22 17.31
C LYS A 342 -1.52 -14.88 18.02
N ASP A 343 -2.38 -14.09 17.39
CA ASP A 343 -3.80 -14.12 17.76
C ASP A 343 -4.39 -15.39 17.13
N PRO A 344 -4.65 -16.45 17.94
CA PRO A 344 -5.08 -17.74 17.40
C PRO A 344 -6.43 -17.62 16.70
N LYS A 345 -7.26 -16.65 17.11
CA LYS A 345 -8.56 -16.42 16.49
C LYS A 345 -8.39 -15.90 15.06
N ILE A 346 -7.53 -14.90 14.88
CA ILE A 346 -7.31 -14.32 13.55
C ILE A 346 -6.59 -15.32 12.64
N LEU A 347 -5.61 -16.06 13.16
CA LEU A 347 -4.90 -17.07 12.38
C LEU A 347 -5.84 -18.21 11.95
N ASN A 348 -6.67 -18.73 12.85
CA ASN A 348 -7.64 -19.78 12.51
C ASN A 348 -8.65 -19.29 11.46
N MET A 349 -9.15 -18.06 11.62
CA MET A 349 -10.03 -17.44 10.61
C MET A 349 -9.32 -17.34 9.25
N ALA A 350 -8.05 -16.95 9.22
CA ALA A 350 -7.30 -16.83 7.98
C ALA A 350 -7.07 -18.18 7.31
N LEU A 351 -6.70 -19.22 8.08
CA LEU A 351 -6.50 -20.58 7.57
C LEU A 351 -7.80 -21.19 7.05
N GLU A 352 -8.91 -21.04 7.79
CA GLU A 352 -10.23 -21.48 7.35
C GLU A 352 -10.62 -20.83 6.01
N ARG A 353 -10.31 -19.55 5.85
CA ARG A 353 -10.56 -18.83 4.60
C ARG A 353 -9.59 -19.23 3.50
N TYR A 354 -8.35 -19.61 3.81
CA TYR A 354 -7.44 -20.15 2.81
C TYR A 354 -7.96 -21.46 2.24
N THR A 355 -8.41 -22.38 3.10
CA THR A 355 -9.03 -23.64 2.68
C THR A 355 -10.24 -23.37 1.79
N HIS A 356 -11.10 -22.42 2.17
CA HIS A 356 -12.22 -22.02 1.33
C HIS A 356 -11.77 -21.46 -0.03
N VAL A 357 -10.71 -20.63 -0.06
CA VAL A 357 -10.14 -20.09 -1.32
C VAL A 357 -9.63 -21.22 -2.21
N GLN A 358 -8.92 -22.19 -1.64
CA GLN A 358 -8.39 -23.35 -2.37
C GLN A 358 -9.50 -24.21 -2.97
N CYS A 359 -10.58 -24.45 -2.22
CA CYS A 359 -11.69 -25.29 -2.68
C CYS A 359 -12.60 -24.58 -3.67
N SER A 360 -12.92 -23.31 -3.44
CA SER A 360 -13.98 -22.59 -4.18
C SER A 360 -13.46 -21.85 -5.40
N TYR A 361 -12.15 -21.60 -5.48
CA TYR A 361 -11.50 -20.88 -6.58
C TYR A 361 -10.30 -21.66 -7.13
N SER A 362 -10.44 -22.99 -7.22
CA SER A 362 -9.39 -23.89 -7.74
C SER A 362 -8.98 -23.56 -9.18
N ASP A 363 -9.83 -22.85 -9.92
CA ASP A 363 -9.63 -22.37 -11.29
C ASP A 363 -8.88 -21.02 -11.37
N ASP A 364 -8.67 -20.34 -10.24
CA ASP A 364 -7.89 -19.10 -10.16
C ASP A 364 -6.56 -19.31 -9.40
N PRO A 365 -5.52 -19.84 -10.06
CA PRO A 365 -4.22 -20.08 -9.43
C PRO A 365 -3.57 -18.79 -8.91
N LYS A 366 -3.85 -17.65 -9.56
CA LYS A 366 -3.33 -16.35 -9.12
C LYS A 366 -3.90 -15.96 -7.76
N LEU A 367 -5.21 -16.10 -7.58
CA LEU A 367 -5.86 -15.80 -6.30
C LEU A 367 -5.32 -16.68 -5.17
N ILE A 368 -5.20 -17.98 -5.41
CA ILE A 368 -4.70 -18.93 -4.41
C ILE A 368 -3.28 -18.56 -3.98
N VAL A 369 -2.40 -18.26 -4.95
CA VAL A 369 -1.02 -17.84 -4.68
C VAL A 369 -0.97 -16.49 -3.95
N GLN A 370 -1.81 -15.52 -4.33
CA GLN A 370 -1.89 -14.22 -3.67
C GLN A 370 -2.34 -14.33 -2.22
N PHE A 371 -3.40 -15.08 -1.97
CA PHE A 371 -3.97 -15.27 -0.64
C PHE A 371 -3.03 -16.12 0.25
N GLY A 372 -2.42 -17.16 -0.33
CA GLY A 372 -1.41 -17.98 0.34
C GLY A 372 -0.22 -17.14 0.80
N HIS A 373 0.36 -16.32 -0.08
CA HIS A 373 1.43 -15.39 0.30
C HIS A 373 1.05 -14.45 1.42
N PHE A 374 -0.18 -13.97 1.41
CA PHE A 374 -0.65 -13.02 2.41
C PHE A 374 -0.70 -13.66 3.81
N ILE A 375 -1.26 -14.86 3.92
CA ILE A 375 -1.34 -15.60 5.17
C ILE A 375 0.03 -16.08 5.62
N LEU A 376 0.83 -16.57 4.69
CA LEU A 376 2.19 -17.00 4.96
C LEU A 376 3.05 -15.85 5.48
N GLY A 377 2.90 -14.65 4.90
CA GLY A 377 3.58 -13.44 5.38
C GLY A 377 3.20 -13.07 6.82
N TYR A 378 1.94 -13.23 7.20
CA TYR A 378 1.50 -13.06 8.59
C TYR A 378 2.10 -14.14 9.49
N CYS A 379 2.06 -15.41 9.09
CA CYS A 379 2.61 -16.52 9.85
C CYS A 379 4.11 -16.33 10.12
N VAL A 380 4.89 -15.92 9.11
CA VAL A 380 6.32 -15.65 9.24
C VAL A 380 6.58 -14.46 10.18
N LEU A 381 5.72 -13.44 10.19
CA LEU A 381 5.88 -12.27 11.05
C LEU A 381 5.77 -12.61 12.55
N VAL A 382 4.95 -13.61 12.89
CA VAL A 382 4.61 -13.98 14.28
C VAL A 382 5.20 -15.32 14.71
N ALA A 383 5.88 -16.04 13.82
CA ALA A 383 6.46 -17.33 14.13
C ALA A 383 7.79 -17.17 14.87
N SER A 384 7.93 -17.95 15.94
CA SER A 384 9.25 -18.27 16.50
C SER A 384 10.09 -19.07 15.49
N GLU A 385 11.41 -19.13 15.70
CA GLU A 385 12.29 -19.97 14.86
C GLU A 385 11.85 -21.44 14.82
N ALA A 386 11.31 -21.96 15.91
CA ALA A 386 10.79 -23.32 15.97
C ALA A 386 9.49 -23.54 15.17
N GLU A 387 8.63 -22.53 15.13
CA GLU A 387 7.40 -22.57 14.33
C GLU A 387 7.68 -22.38 12.84
N LEU A 388 8.69 -21.56 12.50
CA LEU A 388 9.21 -21.43 11.14
C LEU A 388 9.74 -22.77 10.60
N ALA A 389 10.44 -23.53 11.44
CA ALA A 389 11.00 -24.83 11.10
C ALA A 389 9.95 -25.93 10.85
N THR A 390 8.73 -25.78 11.39
CA THR A 390 7.71 -26.84 11.41
C THR A 390 6.42 -26.38 10.72
N SER A 391 5.50 -25.74 11.47
CA SER A 391 4.14 -25.42 11.03
C SER A 391 4.08 -24.47 9.82
N VAL A 392 5.01 -23.53 9.71
CA VAL A 392 5.02 -22.53 8.62
C VAL A 392 5.68 -23.10 7.36
N ARG A 393 6.61 -24.05 7.52
CA ARG A 393 7.36 -24.66 6.43
C ARG A 393 6.45 -25.38 5.44
N ASP A 394 5.53 -26.21 5.91
CA ASP A 394 4.62 -26.98 5.04
C ASP A 394 3.74 -26.04 4.20
N MET A 395 3.31 -24.92 4.78
CA MET A 395 2.58 -23.89 4.07
C MET A 395 3.48 -23.14 3.06
N ALA A 396 4.74 -22.90 3.41
CA ALA A 396 5.72 -22.28 2.51
C ALA A 396 6.04 -23.16 1.30
N GLU A 397 6.19 -24.47 1.49
CA GLU A 397 6.40 -25.44 0.40
C GLU A 397 5.18 -25.47 -0.54
N GLN A 398 3.98 -25.58 0.01
CA GLN A 398 2.76 -25.51 -0.78
C GLN A 398 2.59 -24.18 -1.54
N CYS A 399 3.01 -23.05 -0.95
CA CYS A 399 2.98 -21.76 -1.65
C CYS A 399 4.02 -21.70 -2.75
N TYR A 400 5.22 -22.27 -2.53
CA TYR A 400 6.27 -22.39 -3.53
C TYR A 400 5.81 -23.22 -4.73
N ASP A 401 5.31 -24.43 -4.50
CA ASP A 401 4.87 -25.33 -5.58
C ASP A 401 3.77 -24.70 -6.44
N ARG A 402 2.80 -24.02 -5.80
CA ARG A 402 1.72 -23.33 -6.51
C ARG A 402 2.21 -22.10 -7.26
N ALA A 403 3.14 -21.33 -6.70
CA ALA A 403 3.71 -20.17 -7.37
C ALA A 403 4.58 -20.57 -8.57
N GLU A 404 5.31 -21.67 -8.46
CA GLU A 404 6.10 -22.27 -9.54
C GLU A 404 5.17 -22.77 -10.66
N ALA A 405 4.16 -23.56 -10.32
CA ALA A 405 3.17 -24.03 -11.30
C ALA A 405 2.48 -22.87 -12.03
N TYR A 406 2.09 -21.82 -11.29
CA TYR A 406 1.51 -20.60 -11.86
C TYR A 406 2.49 -19.87 -12.80
N LEU A 407 3.77 -19.78 -12.44
CA LEU A 407 4.79 -19.18 -13.31
C LEU A 407 4.99 -19.98 -14.59
N LEU A 408 5.14 -21.31 -14.47
CA LEU A 408 5.32 -22.21 -15.62
C LEU A 408 4.13 -22.18 -16.57
N GLU A 409 2.90 -22.14 -16.04
CA GLU A 409 1.68 -21.98 -16.85
C GLU A 409 1.70 -20.66 -17.63
N ARG A 410 2.10 -19.56 -16.97
CA ARG A 410 2.16 -18.24 -17.61
C ARG A 410 3.27 -18.16 -18.65
N GLU A 411 4.43 -18.74 -18.41
CA GLU A 411 5.55 -18.76 -19.37
C GLU A 411 5.28 -19.68 -20.57
N SER A 412 4.56 -20.77 -20.36
CA SER A 412 4.22 -21.73 -21.43
C SER A 412 3.04 -21.29 -22.30
N SER A 413 2.18 -20.40 -21.79
CA SER A 413 1.00 -19.94 -22.53
C SER A 413 1.36 -18.89 -23.58
N PRO A 414 1.08 -19.12 -24.88
CA PRO A 414 1.44 -18.20 -25.96
C PRO A 414 0.68 -16.87 -25.92
N ASN A 415 -0.43 -16.82 -25.18
CA ASN A 415 -1.27 -15.64 -25.03
C ASN A 415 -0.98 -14.83 -23.76
N SER A 416 -0.03 -15.28 -22.92
CA SER A 416 0.32 -14.55 -21.70
C SER A 416 0.94 -13.20 -22.03
N ARG A 417 0.38 -12.14 -21.44
CA ARG A 417 1.01 -10.82 -21.54
C ARG A 417 2.26 -10.83 -20.68
N TYR A 418 3.28 -10.11 -21.13
CA TYR A 418 4.53 -9.96 -20.37
C TYR A 418 4.30 -9.48 -18.93
N ALA A 419 3.33 -8.60 -18.70
CA ALA A 419 2.96 -8.14 -17.37
C ALA A 419 2.42 -9.27 -16.47
N ASP A 420 1.71 -10.24 -17.03
CA ASP A 420 1.16 -11.37 -16.28
C ASP A 420 2.29 -12.36 -15.89
N ILE A 421 3.29 -12.54 -16.77
CA ILE A 421 4.51 -13.31 -16.46
C ILE A 421 5.33 -12.63 -15.36
N GLN A 422 5.51 -11.30 -15.44
CA GLN A 422 6.23 -10.55 -14.42
C GLN A 422 5.54 -10.59 -13.05
N ASP A 423 4.21 -10.52 -13.03
CA ASP A 423 3.41 -10.72 -11.83
C ASP A 423 3.60 -12.13 -11.25
N ALA A 424 3.59 -13.17 -12.09
CA ALA A 424 3.87 -14.54 -11.67
C ALA A 424 5.30 -14.71 -11.11
N LYS A 425 6.31 -14.13 -11.76
CA LYS A 425 7.69 -14.11 -11.25
C LYS A 425 7.80 -13.40 -9.90
N SER A 426 7.08 -12.30 -9.70
CA SER A 426 7.05 -11.60 -8.41
C SER A 426 6.48 -12.50 -7.30
N HIS A 427 5.43 -13.25 -7.60
CA HIS A 427 4.87 -14.22 -6.67
C HIS A 427 5.82 -15.38 -6.39
N PHE A 428 6.41 -15.98 -7.43
CA PHE A 428 7.39 -17.04 -7.27
C PHE A 428 8.60 -16.60 -6.42
N GLY A 429 9.17 -15.42 -6.71
CA GLY A 429 10.26 -14.86 -5.92
C GLY A 429 9.92 -14.67 -4.43
N LYS A 430 8.68 -14.24 -4.12
CA LYS A 430 8.21 -14.13 -2.72
C LYS A 430 8.12 -15.50 -2.06
N ALA A 431 7.62 -16.52 -2.75
CA ALA A 431 7.57 -17.88 -2.22
C ALA A 431 8.97 -18.42 -1.94
N CYS A 432 9.92 -18.21 -2.87
CA CYS A 432 11.33 -18.58 -2.71
C CYS A 432 11.94 -17.96 -1.45
N ALA A 433 11.74 -16.65 -1.22
CA ALA A 433 12.28 -15.97 -0.04
C ALA A 433 11.76 -16.58 1.27
N VAL A 434 10.46 -16.84 1.35
CA VAL A 434 9.87 -17.39 2.57
C VAL A 434 10.29 -18.84 2.80
N LEU A 435 10.29 -19.66 1.74
CA LEU A 435 10.73 -21.05 1.86
C LEU A 435 12.21 -21.13 2.25
N ALA A 436 13.05 -20.23 1.73
CA ALA A 436 14.44 -20.11 2.15
C ALA A 436 14.56 -19.84 3.65
N ASP A 437 13.78 -18.88 4.19
CA ASP A 437 13.79 -18.56 5.61
C ASP A 437 13.33 -19.76 6.47
N CYS A 438 12.28 -20.48 6.06
CA CYS A 438 11.77 -21.64 6.80
C CYS A 438 12.77 -22.80 6.80
N ARG A 439 13.36 -23.11 5.64
CA ARG A 439 14.38 -24.17 5.52
C ARG A 439 15.65 -23.85 6.28
N TYR A 440 16.09 -22.59 6.24
CA TYR A 440 17.25 -22.15 7.00
C TYR A 440 17.03 -22.28 8.51
N ALA A 441 15.85 -21.89 9.01
CA ALA A 441 15.47 -22.08 10.41
C ALA A 441 15.38 -23.57 10.81
N GLN A 442 14.86 -24.42 9.91
CA GLN A 442 14.80 -25.88 10.12
C GLN A 442 16.18 -26.50 10.23
N ALA A 443 17.12 -26.11 9.37
CA ALA A 443 18.47 -26.63 9.37
C ALA A 443 19.20 -26.37 10.71
N ALA A 444 18.90 -25.25 11.39
CA ALA A 444 19.44 -24.96 12.71
C ALA A 444 19.08 -26.03 13.77
N GLN A 445 17.97 -26.75 13.58
CA GLN A 445 17.51 -27.83 14.46
C GLN A 445 17.97 -29.22 14.02
N GLN A 446 18.58 -29.33 12.84
CA GLN A 446 18.99 -30.62 12.27
C GLN A 446 20.27 -31.12 12.94
N ALA A 447 20.25 -32.30 13.56
CA ALA A 447 21.40 -32.89 14.23
C ALA A 447 22.47 -33.39 13.24
N ASP A 448 22.05 -33.91 12.09
CA ASP A 448 22.95 -34.38 11.04
C ASP A 448 23.59 -33.18 10.31
N LYS A 449 24.92 -33.06 10.41
CA LYS A 449 25.68 -31.99 9.78
C LYS A 449 25.57 -32.01 8.24
N MET A 450 25.60 -33.18 7.61
CA MET A 450 25.57 -33.28 6.16
C MET A 450 24.22 -32.78 5.62
N LEU A 451 23.13 -33.24 6.26
CA LEU A 451 21.78 -32.82 5.90
C LEU A 451 21.55 -31.33 6.22
N ARG A 452 22.11 -30.82 7.33
CA ARG A 452 22.08 -29.40 7.67
C ARG A 452 22.74 -28.54 6.58
N ASP A 453 23.92 -28.94 6.13
CA ASP A 453 24.68 -28.21 5.11
C ASP A 453 23.95 -28.23 3.75
N GLU A 454 23.32 -29.34 3.40
CA GLU A 454 22.47 -29.47 2.20
C GLU A 454 21.23 -28.55 2.26
N ILE A 455 20.53 -28.53 3.39
CA ILE A 455 19.36 -27.65 3.58
C ILE A 455 19.79 -26.17 3.55
N HIS A 456 20.91 -25.81 4.18
CA HIS A 456 21.46 -24.45 4.10
C HIS A 456 21.85 -24.08 2.65
N ASP A 457 22.45 -24.99 1.89
CA ASP A 457 22.77 -24.77 0.47
C ASP A 457 21.52 -24.52 -0.38
N SER A 458 20.50 -25.37 -0.22
CA SER A 458 19.19 -25.20 -0.85
C SER A 458 18.56 -23.84 -0.51
N SER A 459 18.63 -23.44 0.76
CA SER A 459 18.09 -22.17 1.26
C SER A 459 18.78 -20.96 0.64
N ARG A 460 20.12 -21.00 0.51
CA ARG A 460 20.88 -19.95 -0.19
C ARG A 460 20.52 -19.85 -1.67
N ARG A 461 20.29 -20.97 -2.38
CA ARG A 461 19.81 -20.97 -3.78
C ARG A 461 18.45 -20.31 -3.90
N LEU A 462 17.50 -20.68 -3.04
CA LEU A 462 16.16 -20.11 -3.02
C LEU A 462 16.18 -18.59 -2.77
N LEU A 463 17.00 -18.12 -1.82
CA LEU A 463 17.11 -16.69 -1.57
C LEU A 463 17.74 -15.94 -2.76
N LEU A 464 18.74 -16.52 -3.42
CA LEU A 464 19.30 -15.94 -4.64
C LEU A 464 18.26 -15.89 -5.79
N MET A 465 17.47 -16.95 -5.97
CA MET A 465 16.36 -16.97 -6.94
C MET A 465 15.32 -15.90 -6.64
N SER A 466 14.97 -15.71 -5.35
CA SER A 466 14.11 -14.59 -4.92
C SER A 466 14.68 -13.25 -5.34
N ILE A 467 15.97 -13.01 -5.09
CA ILE A 467 16.64 -11.76 -5.46
C ILE A 467 16.55 -11.55 -6.98
N GLY A 468 16.88 -12.58 -7.77
CA GLY A 468 16.80 -12.53 -9.23
C GLY A 468 15.40 -12.22 -9.75
N CYS A 469 14.37 -12.86 -9.18
CA CYS A 469 12.97 -12.57 -9.51
C CYS A 469 12.58 -11.14 -9.12
N HIS A 470 13.00 -10.67 -7.95
CA HIS A 470 12.68 -9.34 -7.46
C HIS A 470 13.23 -8.26 -8.39
N VAL A 471 14.52 -8.33 -8.74
CA VAL A 471 15.19 -7.28 -9.51
C VAL A 471 14.71 -7.16 -10.97
N ASP A 472 14.11 -8.23 -11.52
CA ASP A 472 13.48 -8.26 -12.86
C ASP A 472 12.09 -7.59 -12.89
N THR A 473 11.46 -7.36 -11.73
CA THR A 473 10.07 -6.87 -11.66
C THR A 473 9.96 -5.34 -11.63
N ASP A 474 8.91 -4.78 -12.23
CA ASP A 474 8.67 -3.32 -12.25
C ASP A 474 8.49 -2.70 -10.83
N MET A 475 8.15 -3.52 -9.83
CA MET A 475 7.95 -3.09 -8.43
C MET A 475 9.22 -3.23 -7.56
N ALA A 476 10.35 -3.54 -8.18
CA ALA A 476 11.61 -3.75 -7.50
C ALA A 476 12.10 -2.48 -6.78
N THR A 477 12.28 -2.55 -5.47
CA THR A 477 12.86 -1.45 -4.68
C THR A 477 14.28 -1.78 -4.26
N MET A 478 15.16 -0.76 -4.27
CA MET A 478 16.53 -0.88 -3.75
C MET A 478 16.53 -1.29 -2.28
N ALA A 479 15.59 -0.79 -1.48
CA ALA A 479 15.48 -1.15 -0.07
C ALA A 479 15.25 -2.65 0.14
N GLN A 480 14.36 -3.26 -0.64
CA GLN A 480 14.11 -4.69 -0.55
C GLN A 480 15.29 -5.51 -1.09
N PHE A 481 15.92 -5.07 -2.18
CA PHE A 481 17.13 -5.68 -2.71
C PHE A 481 18.25 -5.70 -1.65
N GLU A 482 18.60 -4.55 -1.07
CA GLU A 482 19.65 -4.45 -0.06
C GLU A 482 19.35 -5.29 1.19
N ARG A 483 18.08 -5.38 1.60
CA ARG A 483 17.67 -6.24 2.72
C ARG A 483 17.92 -7.72 2.42
N GLN A 484 17.51 -8.21 1.24
CA GLN A 484 17.70 -9.62 0.88
C GLN A 484 19.18 -9.92 0.58
N LYS A 485 19.89 -8.98 -0.08
CA LYS A 485 21.32 -9.04 -0.33
C LYS A 485 22.10 -9.18 0.98
N LYS A 486 21.89 -8.29 1.95
CA LYS A 486 22.57 -8.36 3.26
C LYS A 486 22.31 -9.69 3.97
N LYS A 487 21.08 -10.23 3.87
CA LYS A 487 20.74 -11.54 4.43
C LYS A 487 21.54 -12.65 3.75
N LEU A 488 21.54 -12.70 2.41
CA LEU A 488 22.27 -13.71 1.65
C LEU A 488 23.79 -13.60 1.86
N GLU A 489 24.35 -12.39 1.92
CA GLU A 489 25.77 -12.15 2.24
C GLU A 489 26.15 -12.73 3.60
N GLY A 490 25.28 -12.59 4.61
CA GLY A 490 25.46 -13.23 5.92
C GLY A 490 25.52 -14.74 5.79
N TRP A 491 24.50 -15.35 5.18
CA TRP A 491 24.43 -16.80 5.01
C TRP A 491 25.58 -17.37 4.17
N CYS A 492 26.04 -16.65 3.15
CA CYS A 492 27.18 -17.09 2.33
C CYS A 492 28.50 -16.96 3.10
N ARG A 493 28.66 -15.93 3.94
CA ARG A 493 29.86 -15.75 4.76
C ARG A 493 30.00 -16.88 5.78
N ASP A 494 28.89 -17.25 6.42
CA ASP A 494 28.87 -18.34 7.41
C ASP A 494 29.22 -19.71 6.81
N ALA A 495 29.02 -19.88 5.49
CA ALA A 495 29.26 -21.12 4.75
C ALA A 495 30.44 -21.06 3.77
N GLU A 496 31.23 -19.98 3.77
CA GLU A 496 32.32 -19.74 2.81
C GLU A 496 31.91 -19.91 1.32
N ASP A 497 30.68 -19.52 1.00
CA ASP A 497 30.05 -19.70 -0.30
C ASP A 497 30.43 -18.58 -1.29
N LEU A 498 31.66 -18.66 -1.80
CA LEU A 498 32.24 -17.65 -2.70
C LEU A 498 31.51 -17.57 -4.05
N GLU A 499 30.91 -18.66 -4.51
CA GLU A 499 30.22 -18.68 -5.80
C GLU A 499 28.94 -17.83 -5.77
N ARG A 500 28.10 -18.00 -4.74
CA ARG A 500 26.90 -17.18 -4.62
C ARG A 500 27.20 -15.74 -4.27
N GLN A 501 28.29 -15.45 -3.55
CA GLN A 501 28.76 -14.08 -3.36
C GLN A 501 29.09 -13.40 -4.69
N LYS A 502 29.84 -14.08 -5.58
CA LYS A 502 30.13 -13.56 -6.92
C LYS A 502 28.85 -13.31 -7.72
N GLN A 503 27.90 -14.24 -7.70
CA GLN A 503 26.62 -14.07 -8.39
C GLN A 503 25.84 -12.85 -7.87
N LEU A 504 25.86 -12.62 -6.55
CA LEU A 504 25.21 -11.47 -5.92
C LEU A 504 25.90 -10.15 -6.25
N ASP A 505 27.24 -10.13 -6.30
CA ASP A 505 28.02 -8.98 -6.78
C ASP A 505 27.71 -8.65 -8.24
N CYS A 506 27.61 -9.66 -9.12
CA CYS A 506 27.20 -9.47 -10.51
C CYS A 506 25.82 -8.81 -10.61
N ILE A 507 24.84 -9.24 -9.80
CA ILE A 507 23.51 -8.61 -9.79
C ILE A 507 23.62 -7.15 -9.33
N ARG A 508 24.39 -6.87 -8.28
CA ARG A 508 24.60 -5.48 -7.80
C ARG A 508 25.20 -4.61 -8.90
N ASP A 509 26.24 -5.10 -9.58
CA ASP A 509 26.95 -4.33 -10.59
C ASP A 509 26.06 -4.05 -11.81
N LEU A 510 25.20 -5.00 -12.19
CA LEU A 510 24.18 -4.78 -13.22
C LEU A 510 23.13 -3.73 -12.81
N ILE A 511 22.73 -3.70 -11.54
CA ILE A 511 21.81 -2.66 -11.02
C ILE A 511 22.47 -1.29 -11.04
N LEU A 512 23.73 -1.19 -10.59
CA LEU A 512 24.49 0.06 -10.57
C LEU A 512 24.75 0.57 -12.00
N GLY A 513 24.99 -0.33 -12.96
CA GLY A 513 25.12 0.02 -14.38
C GLY A 513 23.83 0.52 -15.04
N ASN A 514 22.66 0.40 -14.39
CA ASN A 514 21.37 0.80 -14.91
C ASN A 514 20.94 2.21 -14.43
N GLU A 515 21.83 3.20 -14.58
CA GLU A 515 21.63 4.56 -14.06
C GLU A 515 20.44 5.32 -14.70
N GLN A 516 20.06 4.98 -15.94
CA GLN A 516 18.98 5.63 -16.70
C GLN A 516 17.61 4.96 -16.52
N ARG A 517 17.37 4.27 -15.40
CA ARG A 517 16.12 3.55 -15.18
C ARG A 517 14.90 4.48 -15.09
N PRO A 518 13.74 4.09 -15.66
CA PRO A 518 12.46 4.75 -15.37
C PRO A 518 12.18 4.71 -13.86
N LYS A 519 11.57 5.78 -13.34
CA LYS A 519 11.23 5.90 -11.89
C LYS A 519 10.42 4.69 -11.37
N ASP A 520 9.66 4.04 -12.24
CA ASP A 520 8.77 2.90 -11.97
C ASP A 520 9.15 1.63 -12.79
N GLY A 521 10.44 1.46 -13.13
CA GLY A 521 10.95 0.32 -13.90
C GLY A 521 11.76 -0.69 -13.06
N PRO A 522 12.04 -1.89 -13.61
CA PRO A 522 12.80 -2.92 -12.92
C PRO A 522 14.22 -2.46 -12.59
N LEU A 523 14.83 -3.07 -11.58
CA LEU A 523 16.20 -2.73 -11.18
C LEU A 523 17.21 -3.20 -12.23
N LEU A 524 16.95 -4.35 -12.87
CA LEU A 524 17.72 -4.79 -14.03
C LEU A 524 17.10 -4.30 -15.34
N PRO A 525 17.91 -3.92 -16.34
CA PRO A 525 17.41 -3.55 -17.65
C PRO A 525 16.73 -4.76 -18.30
N ARG A 526 15.61 -4.52 -18.99
CA ARG A 526 14.89 -5.58 -19.73
C ARG A 526 15.84 -6.19 -20.75
N LEU A 527 16.22 -7.46 -20.60
CA LEU A 527 17.13 -8.17 -21.50
C LEU A 527 16.70 -8.12 -22.98
N LYS A 528 15.41 -7.88 -23.28
CA LYS A 528 14.90 -7.63 -24.64
C LYS A 528 15.46 -6.36 -25.32
N VAL A 529 16.05 -5.43 -24.56
CA VAL A 529 16.70 -4.23 -25.10
C VAL A 529 18.14 -4.53 -25.58
N LEU A 530 18.74 -5.64 -25.14
CA LEU A 530 20.08 -6.06 -25.55
C LEU A 530 20.08 -7.04 -26.73
N ALA A 531 18.97 -7.72 -27.00
CA ALA A 531 18.80 -8.64 -28.13
C ALA A 531 18.28 -7.94 -29.42
N GLY A 532 18.22 -6.61 -29.42
CA GLY A 532 17.75 -5.80 -30.53
C GLY A 532 18.70 -4.65 -30.82
N ASN A 533 19.96 -4.98 -31.12
CA ASN A 533 20.91 -4.15 -31.87
C ASN A 533 21.78 -5.07 -32.74
#